data_AF-A0A7C7V5S4-F1
#
_entry.id   AF-A0A7C7V5S4-F1
#
_cell.length_a   1.000
_cell.length_b   1.000
_cell.length_c   1.000
_cell.angle_alpha   90.00
_cell.angle_beta   90.00
_cell.angle_gamma   90.00
#
_symmetry.space_group_name_H-M   'P 1'
#
loop_
_entity.id
_entity.type
_entity.pdbx_description
1 polymer ?
#
loop_
_entity_poly.entity_id
_entity_poly.type
_entity_poly.pdbx_seq_one_letter_code
_entity_poly.pdbx_strand_id
1 'polypeptide(L)'
;MSGCPSATDAAPADFVASGTLVADETVDYTYDSNERLLTATKDEPGTADDRFTEYAYDATQQTHGTVCQGLASGGVKDIETYYGYNLQGPHVPGHPGYRRQRPGRRGA
;
A
#
# COMPACT_ATOMS: atom_id res chain seq x y z
N MET A 1 45.64 -20.61 -7.43
CA MET A 1 44.86 -19.60 -6.67
C MET A 1 43.85 -19.00 -7.63
N SER A 2 42.65 -19.57 -7.68
CA SER A 2 41.55 -19.01 -8.49
C SER A 2 41.00 -17.80 -7.74
N GLY A 3 41.13 -16.62 -8.33
CA GLY A 3 40.57 -15.39 -7.78
C GLY A 3 39.05 -15.43 -7.81
N CYS A 4 38.42 -15.01 -6.71
CA CYS A 4 36.99 -14.71 -6.69
C CYS A 4 36.71 -13.60 -7.70
N PRO A 5 35.67 -13.73 -8.56
CA PRO A 5 35.26 -12.62 -9.40
C PRO A 5 34.81 -11.46 -8.49
N SER A 6 35.45 -10.30 -8.62
CA SER A 6 34.95 -9.08 -8.01
C SER A 6 33.58 -8.79 -8.61
N ALA A 7 32.57 -8.54 -7.78
CA ALA A 7 31.30 -8.04 -8.26
C ALA A 7 31.56 -6.73 -9.01
N THR A 8 31.39 -6.75 -10.33
CA THR A 8 31.34 -5.52 -11.13
C THR A 8 29.99 -4.91 -10.81
N ASP A 9 29.98 -3.86 -10.00
CA ASP A 9 28.80 -3.06 -9.75
C ASP A 9 28.42 -2.40 -11.08
N ALA A 10 27.52 -3.04 -11.81
CA ALA A 10 27.01 -2.52 -13.06
C ALA A 10 26.16 -1.32 -12.69
N ALA A 11 26.75 -0.12 -12.79
CA ALA A 11 25.99 1.12 -12.68
C ALA A 11 24.74 1.01 -13.57
N PRO A 12 23.56 1.44 -13.08
CA PRO A 12 22.33 1.37 -13.85
C PRO A 12 22.57 2.05 -15.20
N ALA A 13 22.18 1.38 -16.29
CA ALA A 13 22.53 1.76 -17.66
C ALA A 13 22.14 3.22 -17.98
N ASP A 14 21.07 3.72 -17.35
CA ASP A 14 20.58 5.09 -17.49
C ASP A 14 21.55 6.13 -16.94
N PHE A 15 22.26 5.84 -15.84
CA PHE A 15 23.29 6.75 -15.30
C PHE A 15 24.48 6.88 -16.24
N VAL A 16 24.90 5.77 -16.85
CA VAL A 16 26.01 5.76 -17.82
C VAL A 16 25.64 6.53 -19.09
N ALA A 17 24.38 6.43 -19.53
CA ALA A 17 23.90 7.06 -20.75
C ALA A 17 23.55 8.55 -20.59
N SER A 18 22.99 8.95 -19.45
CA SER A 18 22.39 10.28 -19.26
C SER A 18 23.00 11.10 -18.11
N GLY A 19 23.89 10.50 -17.30
CA GLY A 19 24.45 11.13 -16.10
C GLY A 19 23.41 11.38 -15.00
N THR A 20 22.18 10.88 -15.15
CA THR A 20 21.06 11.13 -14.25
C THR A 20 20.50 9.81 -13.74
N LEU A 21 20.11 9.79 -12.47
CA LEU A 21 19.30 8.71 -11.90
C LEU A 21 17.87 9.21 -11.80
N VAL A 22 16.95 8.48 -12.43
CA VAL A 22 15.52 8.66 -12.25
C VAL A 22 15.04 7.55 -11.32
N ALA A 23 14.22 7.89 -10.34
CA ALA A 23 13.62 6.91 -9.46
C ALA A 23 12.62 6.06 -10.26
N ASP A 24 12.80 4.74 -10.23
CA ASP A 24 11.86 3.77 -10.79
C ASP A 24 10.58 3.70 -9.97
N GLU A 25 10.67 4.03 -8.67
CA GLU A 25 9.54 4.09 -7.74
C GLU A 25 9.80 5.18 -6.69
N THR A 26 8.76 5.89 -6.29
CA THR A 26 8.76 6.78 -5.13
C THR A 26 7.68 6.34 -4.14
N VAL A 27 8.03 6.32 -2.85
CA VAL A 27 7.06 6.03 -1.78
C VAL A 27 7.09 7.13 -0.73
N ASP A 28 5.94 7.80 -0.57
CA ASP A 28 5.74 8.86 0.41
C ASP A 28 4.96 8.35 1.63
N TYR A 29 5.41 8.72 2.83
CA TYR A 29 4.80 8.32 4.10
C TYR A 29 4.38 9.54 4.91
N THR A 30 3.16 9.53 5.45
CA THR A 30 2.70 10.57 6.38
C THR A 30 2.44 9.98 7.75
N TYR A 31 2.88 10.65 8.82
CA TYR A 31 2.74 10.18 10.19
C TYR A 31 1.88 11.13 11.03
N ASP A 32 1.23 10.59 12.07
CA ASP A 32 0.56 11.39 13.09
C ASP A 32 1.54 11.88 14.18
N SER A 33 1.02 12.60 15.17
CA SER A 33 1.81 13.16 16.28
C SER A 33 2.41 12.10 17.21
N ASN A 34 1.99 10.85 17.10
CA ASN A 34 2.53 9.71 17.86
C ASN A 34 3.48 8.86 16.98
N GLU A 35 3.95 9.41 15.86
CA GLU A 35 4.82 8.75 14.88
C GLU A 35 4.20 7.48 14.26
N ARG A 36 2.86 7.42 14.18
CA ARG A 36 2.14 6.31 13.54
C ARG A 36 1.84 6.64 12.09
N LEU A 37 2.02 5.67 11.20
CA LEU A 37 1.83 5.83 9.76
C LEU A 37 0.36 6.04 9.42
N LEU A 38 -0.04 7.21 8.93
CA LEU A 38 -1.41 7.49 8.48
C LEU A 38 -1.65 7.09 7.02
N THR A 39 -0.71 7.42 6.13
CA THR A 39 -0.86 7.13 4.70
C THR A 39 0.47 6.76 4.08
N ALA A 40 0.43 5.90 3.07
CA ALA A 40 1.53 5.58 2.18
C ALA A 40 1.08 5.74 0.73
N THR A 41 1.81 6.54 -0.05
CA THR A 41 1.55 6.74 -1.49
C THR A 41 2.73 6.17 -2.27
N LYS A 42 2.47 5.20 -3.14
CA LYS A 42 3.45 4.67 -4.10
C LYS A 42 3.13 5.26 -5.47
N ASP A 43 4.15 5.83 -6.10
CA ASP A 43 4.15 6.31 -7.49
C ASP A 43 5.25 5.54 -8.26
N GLU A 44 4.86 4.85 -9.32
CA GLU A 44 5.77 4.08 -10.18
C GLU A 44 5.68 4.64 -11.60
N PRO A 45 6.54 5.62 -11.96
CA PRO A 45 6.39 6.43 -13.16
C PRO A 45 6.25 5.59 -14.43
N GLY A 46 5.19 5.86 -15.18
CA GLY A 46 4.93 5.18 -16.45
C GLY A 46 4.23 3.82 -16.31
N THR A 47 3.86 3.42 -15.10
CA THR A 47 2.98 2.28 -14.85
C THR A 47 1.59 2.75 -14.42
N ALA A 48 0.65 1.81 -14.32
CA ALA A 48 -0.65 2.05 -13.70
C ALA A 48 -0.68 1.56 -12.24
N ASP A 49 0.47 1.14 -11.68
CA ASP A 49 0.57 0.56 -10.34
C ASP A 49 0.81 1.61 -9.25
N ASP A 50 0.09 2.73 -9.36
CA ASP A 50 0.09 3.77 -8.34
C ASP A 50 -0.88 3.40 -7.24
N ARG A 51 -0.44 3.49 -5.98
CA ARG A 51 -1.24 3.03 -4.83
C ARG A 51 -1.27 4.08 -3.73
N PHE A 52 -2.45 4.27 -3.16
CA PHE A 52 -2.67 5.01 -1.93
C PHE A 52 -3.19 4.06 -0.85
N THR A 53 -2.47 3.96 0.26
CA THR A 53 -2.87 3.18 1.43
C THR A 53 -3.14 4.11 2.60
N GLU A 54 -4.33 4.05 3.18
CA GLU A 54 -4.67 4.75 4.43
C GLU A 54 -4.74 3.75 5.59
N TYR A 55 -4.20 4.13 6.74
CA TYR A 55 -4.18 3.34 7.96
C TYR A 55 -5.03 4.03 9.04
N ALA A 56 -6.00 3.28 9.58
CA ALA A 56 -6.82 3.73 10.69
C ALA A 56 -6.38 3.05 11.99
N TYR A 57 -6.36 3.81 13.08
CA TYR A 57 -5.97 3.33 14.41
C TYR A 57 -7.12 3.44 15.40
N ASP A 58 -7.22 2.48 16.32
CA ASP A 58 -8.15 2.55 17.45
C ASP A 58 -7.54 3.29 18.66
N ALA A 59 -8.33 3.42 19.73
CA ALA A 59 -7.91 4.06 20.97
C ALA A 59 -6.79 3.30 21.72
N THR A 60 -6.54 2.04 21.37
CA THR A 60 -5.42 1.25 21.90
C THR A 60 -4.13 1.46 21.11
N GLN A 61 -4.19 2.34 20.10
CA GLN A 61 -3.13 2.66 19.15
C GLN A 61 -2.77 1.51 18.20
N GLN A 62 -3.63 0.51 18.07
CA GLN A 62 -3.45 -0.60 17.14
C GLN A 62 -4.13 -0.29 15.80
N THR A 63 -3.58 -0.80 14.69
CA THR A 63 -4.10 -0.58 13.33
C THR A 63 -5.43 -1.29 13.14
N HIS A 64 -6.55 -0.57 13.25
CA HIS A 64 -7.88 -1.14 13.09
C HIS A 64 -8.30 -1.34 11.62
N GLY A 65 -7.68 -0.64 10.66
CA GLY A 65 -7.99 -0.86 9.26
C GLY A 65 -6.99 -0.31 8.27
N THR A 66 -7.02 -0.86 7.06
CA THR A 66 -6.27 -0.39 5.89
C THR A 66 -7.19 -0.24 4.69
N VAL A 67 -7.04 0.85 3.94
CA VAL A 67 -7.75 1.10 2.69
C VAL A 67 -6.71 1.28 1.60
N CYS A 68 -6.71 0.41 0.59
CA CYS A 68 -5.89 0.56 -0.60
C CYS A 68 -6.74 1.06 -1.77
N GLN A 69 -6.27 2.10 -2.45
CA GLN A 69 -6.87 2.70 -3.64
C GLN A 69 -5.81 2.79 -4.74
N GLY A 70 -6.15 2.47 -5.98
CA GLY A 70 -5.34 2.85 -7.12
C GLY A 70 -5.32 4.38 -7.27
N LEU A 71 -4.15 4.99 -7.37
CA LEU A 71 -4.07 6.45 -7.57
C LEU A 71 -4.65 6.83 -8.94
N ALA A 72 -4.40 5.98 -9.95
CA ALA A 72 -4.93 6.13 -11.31
C ALA A 72 -6.45 5.85 -11.42
N SER A 73 -7.07 5.19 -10.44
CA SER A 73 -8.51 4.85 -10.47
C SER A 73 -9.41 5.97 -9.92
N GLY A 74 -8.88 7.18 -9.69
CA GLY A 74 -9.67 8.36 -9.34
C GLY A 74 -10.29 8.29 -7.95
N GLY A 75 -9.62 7.62 -7.00
CA GLY A 75 -10.07 7.49 -5.61
C GLY A 75 -11.07 6.36 -5.36
N VAL A 76 -11.22 5.42 -6.30
CA VAL A 76 -12.01 4.20 -6.06
C VAL A 76 -11.23 3.27 -5.12
N LYS A 77 -11.89 2.85 -4.03
CA LYS A 77 -11.34 1.87 -3.10
C LYS A 77 -11.24 0.50 -3.76
N ASP A 78 -10.03 -0.04 -3.86
CA ASP A 78 -9.80 -1.36 -4.43
C ASP A 78 -9.93 -2.45 -3.36
N ILE A 79 -9.32 -2.23 -2.20
CA ILE A 79 -9.28 -3.19 -1.10
C ILE A 79 -9.45 -2.46 0.23
N GLU A 80 -10.26 -2.99 1.12
CA GLU A 80 -10.41 -2.51 2.49
C GLU A 80 -10.34 -3.69 3.45
N THR A 81 -9.45 -3.60 4.45
CA THR A 81 -9.23 -4.65 5.45
C THR A 81 -9.41 -4.06 6.84
N TYR A 82 -10.10 -4.79 7.72
CA TYR A 82 -10.29 -4.41 9.12
C TYR A 82 -9.71 -5.48 10.05
N TYR A 83 -9.06 -5.01 11.11
CA TYR A 83 -8.44 -5.86 12.12
C TYR A 83 -9.13 -5.63 13.46
N GLY A 84 -9.56 -6.71 14.10
CA GLY A 84 -9.86 -6.74 15.52
C GLY A 84 -8.63 -7.21 16.28
N TYR A 85 -8.58 -6.94 17.58
CA TYR A 85 -7.47 -7.37 18.41
C TYR A 85 -7.97 -8.10 19.65
N ASN A 86 -7.28 -9.17 20.02
CA ASN A 86 -7.46 -9.86 21.30
C ASN A 86 -6.11 -9.95 22.03
N LEU A 87 -6.08 -10.60 23.19
CA LEU A 87 -4.85 -10.74 23.99
C LEU A 87 -3.71 -11.50 23.28
N GLN A 88 -3.98 -12.13 22.14
CA GLN A 88 -3.02 -12.88 21.32
C GLN A 88 -2.56 -12.09 20.08
N GLY A 89 -3.10 -10.88 19.86
CA GLY A 89 -2.73 -10.01 18.74
C GLY A 89 -3.86 -9.80 17.71
N PRO A 90 -3.52 -9.43 16.47
CA PRO A 90 -4.51 -9.15 15.43
C PRO A 90 -5.32 -10.40 15.08
N HIS A 91 -6.64 -10.25 15.15
CA HIS A 91 -7.64 -11.21 14.72
C HIS A 91 -8.51 -10.54 13.66
N VAL A 92 -8.53 -11.06 12.44
CA VAL A 92 -9.47 -10.58 11.41
C VAL A 92 -10.88 -11.02 11.82
N PRO A 93 -11.79 -10.10 12.20
CA PRO A 93 -13.18 -10.46 12.45
C PRO A 93 -13.73 -10.98 11.12
N GLY A 94 -14.33 -12.17 11.14
CA GLY A 94 -14.75 -12.88 9.93
C GLY A 94 -15.33 -11.92 8.89
N HIS A 95 -14.72 -11.91 7.70
CA HIS A 95 -15.13 -11.15 6.53
C HIS A 95 -16.66 -11.00 6.52
N PRO A 96 -17.22 -9.77 6.64
CA PRO A 96 -18.60 -9.57 6.24
C PRO A 96 -18.58 -9.80 4.74
N GLY A 97 -18.98 -11.01 4.34
CA GLY A 97 -19.08 -11.39 2.94
C GLY A 97 -19.83 -10.31 2.18
N TYR A 98 -19.31 -9.96 1.00
CA TYR A 98 -19.94 -9.07 0.04
C TYR A 98 -21.44 -9.38 -0.09
N ARG A 99 -22.30 -8.69 0.67
CA ARG A 99 -23.72 -8.63 0.38
C ARG A 99 -23.85 -7.64 -0.77
N ARG A 100 -23.81 -8.16 -2.01
CA ARG A 100 -24.42 -7.47 -3.14
C ARG A 100 -25.84 -7.11 -2.70
N GLN A 101 -26.11 -5.83 -2.47
CA GLN A 101 -27.48 -5.35 -2.34
C GLN A 101 -28.17 -5.69 -3.67
N ARG A 102 -28.96 -6.77 -3.68
CA ARG A 102 -29.92 -7.00 -4.74
C ARG A 102 -30.94 -5.86 -4.65
N PRO A 103 -31.18 -5.10 -5.73
CA PRO A 103 -32.20 -4.06 -5.70
C PRO A 103 -33.55 -4.71 -5.38
N GLY A 104 -34.19 -4.18 -4.34
CA GLY A 104 -35.46 -4.70 -3.81
C GLY A 104 -36.55 -4.67 -4.87
N ARG A 105 -37.16 -5.83 -5.14
CA ARG A 105 -38.41 -5.95 -5.87
C ARG A 105 -39.52 -5.44 -4.95
N ARG A 106 -40.00 -4.20 -5.17
CA ARG A 106 -41.22 -3.71 -4.54
C ARG A 106 -42.37 -4.62 -4.97
N GLY A 107 -42.99 -5.28 -3.99
CA GLY A 107 -44.31 -5.87 -4.17
C GLY A 107 -45.33 -4.73 -4.26
N ALA A 108 -46.20 -4.83 -5.26
CA ALA A 108 -47.54 -4.28 -5.26
C ALA A 108 -48.51 -5.43 -4.97
#